data_AF-A0A416TY73-F1
#
_entry.id   AF-A0A416TY73-F1
#
_cell.length_a   1.000
_cell.length_b   1.000
_cell.length_c   1.000
_cell.angle_alpha   90.00
_cell.angle_beta   90.00
_cell.angle_gamma   90.00
#
_symmetry.space_group_name_H-M   'P 1'
#
loop_
_entity.id
_entity.type
_entity.pdbx_description
1 polymer ?
#
loop_
_entity_poly.entity_id
_entity_poly.type
_entity_poly.pdbx_seq_one_letter_code
_entity_poly.pdbx_strand_id
1 'polypeptide(L)'
;MSKVFCPECGKILSQYAETCPDCSFPIAKYVKDANLTDFSKTFVCPKCGYWSDMNSIAGEIMCEYCHLPMFQTDEDGDVTLKATLNMKSNEEKDSYIYSLLERCGKTDEYSEEAHQNFRRKLHEWAEEERKKPSQPVVQQSTTTPSANQPHCPTCGSTDIIKISAAKKAVGAGLFGLFSKTAKSQFECKNCGYKW
;
A
#
# COMPACT_ATOMS: atom_id res chain seq x y z
N MET A 1 -2.26 -11.99 -11.66
CA MET A 1 -3.41 -12.00 -10.72
C MET A 1 -3.92 -10.58 -10.65
N SER A 2 -5.20 -10.37 -10.91
CA SER A 2 -5.68 -9.09 -11.41
C SER A 2 -6.51 -8.35 -10.34
N LYS A 3 -5.81 -7.59 -9.49
CA LYS A 3 -6.37 -6.81 -8.37
C LYS A 3 -6.32 -5.32 -8.70
N VAL A 4 -7.17 -4.53 -8.05
CA VAL A 4 -7.19 -3.06 -8.18
C VAL A 4 -7.26 -2.40 -6.81
N PHE A 5 -6.72 -1.19 -6.72
CA PHE A 5 -6.98 -0.30 -5.60
C PHE A 5 -8.35 0.38 -5.78
N CYS A 6 -9.17 0.36 -4.73
CA CYS A 6 -10.35 1.20 -4.67
C CYS A 6 -9.92 2.68 -4.59
N PRO A 7 -10.37 3.54 -5.52
CA PRO A 7 -9.96 4.95 -5.54
C PRO A 7 -10.38 5.75 -4.30
N GLU A 8 -11.43 5.33 -3.59
CA GLU A 8 -11.95 6.08 -2.45
C GLU A 8 -11.36 5.62 -1.11
N CYS A 9 -11.28 4.31 -0.88
CA CYS A 9 -10.86 3.78 0.43
C CYS A 9 -9.50 3.08 0.42
N GLY A 10 -8.86 2.95 -0.75
CA GLY A 10 -7.54 2.31 -0.88
C GLY A 10 -7.54 0.79 -0.69
N LYS A 11 -8.70 0.16 -0.49
CA LYS A 11 -8.80 -1.30 -0.37
C LYS A 11 -8.36 -1.98 -1.65
N ILE A 12 -7.51 -2.99 -1.54
CA ILE A 12 -7.19 -3.88 -2.64
C ILE A 12 -8.30 -4.92 -2.78
N LEU A 13 -8.87 -5.02 -3.98
CA LEU A 13 -9.93 -5.97 -4.29
C LEU A 13 -9.80 -6.51 -5.72
N SER A 14 -10.67 -7.45 -6.09
CA SER A 14 -10.68 -8.05 -7.44
C SER A 14 -11.00 -6.99 -8.50
N GLN A 15 -10.32 -7.00 -9.65
CA GLN A 15 -10.70 -6.13 -10.78
C GLN A 15 -12.12 -6.41 -11.31
N TYR A 16 -12.66 -7.60 -11.02
CA TYR A 16 -14.00 -8.02 -11.45
C TYR A 16 -15.09 -7.69 -10.42
N ALA A 17 -14.77 -6.97 -9.35
CA ALA A 17 -15.79 -6.57 -8.38
C ALA A 17 -16.76 -5.56 -9.01
N GLU A 18 -18.06 -5.77 -8.82
CA GLU A 18 -19.09 -4.80 -9.22
C GLU A 18 -18.93 -3.48 -8.46
N THR A 19 -18.81 -3.57 -7.13
CA THR A 19 -18.62 -2.44 -6.22
C THR A 19 -17.59 -2.76 -5.14
N CYS A 20 -16.97 -1.74 -4.53
CA CYS A 20 -16.12 -1.90 -3.37
C CYS A 20 -16.97 -2.27 -2.14
N PRO A 21 -16.66 -3.36 -1.41
CA PRO A 21 -17.46 -3.77 -0.25
C PRO A 21 -17.39 -2.81 0.94
N ASP A 22 -16.38 -1.92 0.99
CA ASP A 22 -16.14 -1.07 2.16
C ASP A 22 -16.68 0.35 2.01
N CYS A 23 -16.70 0.89 0.77
CA CYS A 23 -17.23 2.23 0.49
C CYS A 23 -18.30 2.27 -0.60
N SER A 24 -18.65 1.13 -1.21
CA SER A 24 -19.64 1.02 -2.31
C SER A 24 -19.24 1.68 -3.63
N PHE A 25 -17.98 2.11 -3.80
CA PHE A 25 -17.48 2.67 -5.07
C PHE A 25 -17.73 1.70 -6.24
N PRO A 26 -18.26 2.16 -7.40
CA PRO A 26 -18.68 1.28 -8.50
C PRO A 26 -17.51 0.89 -9.41
N ILE A 27 -16.73 -0.10 -8.99
CA ILE A 27 -15.48 -0.55 -9.63
C ILE A 27 -15.70 -0.98 -11.08
N ALA A 28 -16.62 -1.91 -11.35
CA ALA A 28 -16.84 -2.44 -12.70
C ALA A 28 -17.28 -1.34 -13.69
N LYS A 29 -18.15 -0.42 -13.23
CA LYS A 29 -18.59 0.72 -14.03
C LYS A 29 -17.42 1.66 -14.33
N TYR A 30 -16.63 2.01 -13.32
CA TYR A 30 -15.52 2.94 -13.48
C TYR A 30 -14.44 2.40 -14.43
N VAL A 31 -14.06 1.13 -14.26
CA VAL A 31 -13.09 0.44 -15.13
C VAL A 31 -13.57 0.42 -16.59
N LYS A 32 -14.87 0.16 -16.81
CA LYS A 32 -15.49 0.17 -18.14
C LYS A 32 -15.51 1.57 -18.76
N ASP A 33 -15.94 2.58 -18.00
CA ASP A 33 -16.04 3.96 -18.48
C ASP A 33 -14.65 4.54 -18.81
N ALA A 34 -13.62 4.10 -18.09
CA ALA A 34 -12.22 4.46 -18.33
C ALA A 34 -11.53 3.61 -19.42
N ASN A 35 -12.21 2.63 -20.01
CA ASN A 35 -11.67 1.70 -21.00
C ASN A 35 -10.39 0.96 -20.53
N LEU A 36 -10.38 0.52 -19.28
CA LEU A 36 -9.29 -0.26 -18.68
C LEU A 36 -9.58 -1.76 -18.88
N THR A 37 -8.85 -2.40 -19.79
CA THR A 37 -9.14 -3.77 -20.25
C THR A 37 -8.03 -4.77 -19.93
N ASP A 38 -6.78 -4.30 -19.86
CA ASP A 38 -5.61 -5.14 -19.70
C ASP A 38 -4.74 -4.62 -18.56
N PHE A 39 -4.89 -5.25 -17.40
CA PHE A 39 -4.17 -4.92 -16.17
C PHE A 39 -2.74 -5.45 -16.14
N SER A 40 -2.25 -6.02 -17.25
CA SER A 40 -0.82 -6.26 -17.46
C SER A 40 -0.09 -5.04 -18.03
N LYS A 41 -0.82 -4.03 -18.51
CA LYS A 41 -0.28 -2.82 -19.12
C LYS A 41 0.07 -1.75 -18.10
N THR A 42 0.89 -0.80 -18.53
CA THR A 42 1.22 0.38 -17.73
C THR A 42 0.05 1.35 -17.73
N PHE A 43 -0.41 1.71 -16.54
CA PHE A 43 -1.39 2.77 -16.34
C PHE A 43 -0.67 4.08 -16.01
N VAL A 44 -0.96 5.12 -16.79
CA VAL A 44 -0.37 6.46 -16.65
C VAL A 44 -1.48 7.49 -16.60
N CYS A 45 -1.39 8.48 -15.72
CA CYS A 45 -2.28 9.63 -15.74
C CYS A 45 -1.98 10.48 -16.99
N PRO A 46 -2.95 10.65 -17.92
CA PRO A 46 -2.70 11.39 -19.15
C PRO A 46 -2.42 12.88 -18.88
N LYS A 47 -2.90 13.41 -17.76
CA LYS A 47 -2.76 14.83 -17.41
C LYS A 47 -1.42 15.19 -16.77
N CYS A 48 -0.91 14.37 -15.87
CA CYS A 48 0.30 14.72 -15.10
C CYS A 48 1.46 13.73 -15.27
N GLY A 49 1.29 12.64 -16.03
CA GLY A 49 2.32 11.62 -16.19
C GLY A 49 2.58 10.77 -14.94
N TYR A 50 1.73 10.86 -13.91
CA TYR A 50 1.83 9.98 -12.75
C TYR A 50 1.60 8.52 -13.17
N TRP A 51 2.41 7.62 -12.63
CA TRP A 51 2.27 6.18 -12.79
C TRP A 51 2.80 5.50 -11.52
N SER A 52 2.38 4.27 -11.28
CA SER A 52 2.77 3.50 -10.10
C SER A 52 3.56 2.26 -10.50
N ASP A 53 4.67 2.03 -9.79
CA ASP A 53 5.47 0.80 -9.89
C ASP A 53 4.78 -0.41 -9.21
N MET A 54 3.66 -0.16 -8.52
CA MET A 54 2.88 -1.19 -7.82
C MET A 54 1.88 -1.94 -8.70
N ASN A 55 1.87 -1.70 -10.02
CA ASN A 55 0.98 -2.43 -10.94
C ASN A 55 1.14 -3.96 -10.85
N SER A 56 2.31 -4.46 -10.44
CA SER A 56 2.54 -5.89 -10.18
C SER A 56 1.74 -6.45 -8.99
N ILE A 57 1.25 -5.59 -8.08
CA ILE A 57 0.47 -5.95 -6.89
C ILE A 57 -1.02 -5.71 -7.12
N ALA A 58 -1.37 -4.51 -7.57
CA ALA A 58 -2.72 -4.10 -7.93
C ALA A 58 -2.69 -2.88 -8.85
N GLY A 59 -3.59 -2.84 -9.82
CA GLY A 59 -3.73 -1.71 -10.73
C GLY A 59 -4.32 -0.50 -10.02
N GLU A 60 -3.68 0.65 -10.21
CA GLU A 60 -4.22 1.94 -9.79
C GLU A 60 -5.04 2.52 -10.93
N ILE A 61 -6.36 2.61 -10.75
CA ILE A 61 -7.31 2.97 -11.81
C ILE A 61 -7.65 4.47 -11.84
N MET A 62 -7.25 5.22 -10.81
CA MET A 62 -7.44 6.66 -10.69
C MET A 62 -6.15 7.30 -10.20
N CYS A 63 -5.76 8.43 -10.79
CA CYS A 63 -4.60 9.18 -10.35
C CYS A 63 -4.86 9.84 -8.99
N GLU A 64 -4.04 9.54 -7.97
CA GLU A 64 -4.13 10.17 -6.64
C GLU A 64 -3.94 11.71 -6.68
N TYR A 65 -3.19 12.23 -7.65
CA TYR A 65 -2.87 13.65 -7.72
C TYR A 65 -3.91 14.48 -8.48
N CYS A 66 -4.45 13.92 -9.55
CA CYS A 66 -5.39 14.61 -10.46
C CYS A 66 -6.84 14.16 -10.28
N HIS A 67 -7.09 13.03 -9.62
CA HIS A 67 -8.40 12.38 -9.50
C HIS A 67 -9.06 12.11 -10.86
N LEU A 68 -8.22 11.89 -11.88
CA LEU A 68 -8.65 11.51 -13.22
C LEU A 68 -8.50 10.00 -13.39
N PRO A 69 -9.32 9.38 -14.26
CA PRO A 69 -9.08 8.03 -14.72
C PRO A 69 -7.65 7.89 -15.26
N MET A 70 -7.01 6.80 -14.89
CA MET A 70 -5.72 6.44 -15.47
C MET A 70 -5.94 6.02 -16.93
N PHE A 71 -4.93 6.25 -17.77
CA PHE A 71 -4.91 5.82 -19.15
C PHE A 71 -4.07 4.55 -19.27
N GLN A 72 -4.62 3.53 -19.94
CA GLN A 72 -3.91 2.29 -20.24
C GLN A 72 -3.06 2.48 -21.51
N THR A 73 -1.73 2.35 -21.37
CA THR A 73 -0.81 2.42 -22.50
C THR A 73 -0.73 1.08 -23.25
N ASP A 74 0.01 1.07 -24.35
CA ASP A 74 0.35 -0.14 -25.10
C ASP A 74 1.51 -0.94 -24.48
N GLU A 75 2.29 -0.32 -23.58
CA GLU A 75 3.47 -0.90 -22.93
C GLU A 75 3.10 -1.85 -21.79
N ASP A 76 3.81 -2.98 -21.71
CA ASP A 76 3.64 -3.92 -20.60
C ASP A 76 4.22 -3.32 -19.31
N GLY A 77 3.50 -3.51 -18.20
CA GLY A 77 3.88 -3.03 -16.88
C GLY A 77 5.28 -3.51 -16.45
N ASP A 78 5.60 -4.77 -16.76
CA ASP A 78 6.91 -5.34 -16.47
C ASP A 78 8.04 -4.69 -17.26
N VAL A 79 7.77 -4.23 -18.49
CA VAL A 79 8.77 -3.53 -19.32
C VAL A 79 8.99 -2.12 -18.78
N THR A 80 7.91 -1.39 -18.48
CA THR A 80 8.00 -0.07 -17.84
C THR A 80 8.72 -0.14 -16.50
N LEU A 81 8.42 -1.15 -15.67
CA LEU A 81 9.11 -1.35 -14.39
C LEU A 81 10.61 -1.58 -14.59
N LYS A 82 11.01 -2.47 -15.50
CA LYS A 82 12.44 -2.72 -15.78
C LYS A 82 13.14 -1.48 -16.34
N ALA A 83 12.50 -0.73 -17.22
CA ALA A 83 13.06 0.50 -17.77
C ALA A 83 13.32 1.53 -16.66
N THR A 84 12.33 1.76 -15.81
CA THR A 84 12.37 2.81 -14.79
C THR A 84 13.20 2.44 -13.57
N LEU A 85 13.32 1.15 -13.22
CA LEU A 85 14.24 0.68 -12.16
C LEU A 85 15.72 0.92 -12.51
N ASN A 86 16.07 0.88 -13.80
CA ASN A 86 17.45 1.10 -14.24
C ASN A 86 17.82 2.60 -14.31
N MET A 87 16.84 3.50 -14.21
CA MET A 87 17.04 4.95 -14.26
C MET A 87 17.44 5.49 -12.89
N LYS A 88 18.38 6.43 -12.89
CA LYS A 88 18.99 7.00 -11.67
C LYS A 88 18.23 8.22 -11.17
N SER A 89 17.56 8.94 -12.06
CA SER A 89 16.88 10.18 -11.72
C SER A 89 15.38 10.13 -11.99
N ASN A 90 14.65 11.05 -11.36
CA ASN A 90 13.22 11.20 -11.58
C ASN A 90 12.93 11.78 -12.97
N GLU A 91 13.81 12.65 -13.47
CA GLU A 91 13.70 13.27 -14.78
C GLU A 91 13.83 12.24 -15.91
N GLU A 92 14.71 11.24 -15.76
CA GLU A 92 14.82 10.13 -16.71
C GLU A 92 13.51 9.32 -16.76
N LYS A 93 12.91 9.05 -15.59
CA LYS A 93 11.63 8.35 -15.48
C LYS A 93 10.50 9.17 -16.10
N ASP A 94 10.44 10.47 -15.83
CA ASP A 94 9.43 11.35 -16.43
C ASP A 94 9.51 11.39 -17.93
N SER A 95 10.73 11.54 -18.46
CA SER A 95 10.97 11.55 -19.90
C SER A 95 10.50 10.24 -20.55
N TYR A 96 10.78 9.09 -19.93
CA TYR A 96 10.29 7.80 -20.40
C TYR A 96 8.77 7.72 -20.40
N ILE A 97 8.11 8.12 -19.30
CA ILE A 97 6.65 8.05 -19.19
C ILE A 97 5.96 9.03 -20.15
N TYR A 98 6.52 10.22 -20.31
CA TYR A 98 6.07 11.19 -21.29
C TYR A 98 6.18 10.62 -22.72
N SER A 99 7.26 9.92 -23.05
CA SER A 99 7.40 9.24 -24.35
C SER A 99 6.33 8.16 -24.60
N LEU A 100 5.83 7.50 -23.54
CA LEU A 100 4.70 6.57 -23.66
C LEU A 100 3.40 7.31 -24.00
N LEU A 101 3.17 8.48 -23.37
CA LEU A 101 2.01 9.32 -23.68
C LEU A 101 2.09 9.87 -25.11
N GLU A 102 3.26 10.28 -25.57
CA GLU A 102 3.50 10.68 -26.97
C GLU A 102 3.16 9.56 -27.95
N ARG A 103 3.68 8.35 -27.71
CA ARG A 103 3.40 7.18 -28.55
C ARG A 103 1.90 6.83 -28.61
N CYS A 104 1.18 7.12 -27.53
CA CYS A 104 -0.26 6.90 -27.44
C CYS A 104 -1.11 8.09 -27.92
N GLY A 105 -0.50 9.20 -28.37
CA GLY A 105 -1.21 10.39 -28.83
C GLY A 105 -1.94 11.14 -27.71
N LYS A 106 -1.37 11.15 -26.50
CA LYS A 106 -2.00 11.71 -25.28
C LYS A 106 -1.42 13.04 -24.82
N THR A 107 -0.57 13.66 -25.65
CA THR A 107 0.11 14.93 -25.35
C THR A 107 -0.83 16.10 -25.12
N ASP A 108 -1.97 16.15 -25.82
CA ASP A 108 -2.94 17.25 -25.71
C ASP A 108 -3.63 17.31 -24.33
N GLU A 109 -3.65 16.19 -23.62
CA GLU A 109 -4.24 16.05 -22.29
C GLU A 109 -3.22 16.37 -21.18
N TYR A 110 -1.93 16.33 -21.51
CA TYR A 110 -0.82 16.55 -20.59
C TYR A 110 -0.70 18.03 -20.22
N SER A 111 -0.53 18.30 -18.93
CA SER A 111 -0.31 19.64 -18.38
C SER A 111 0.98 19.63 -17.58
N GLU A 112 1.91 20.48 -18.01
CA GLU A 112 3.18 20.71 -17.34
C GLU A 112 2.96 21.19 -15.90
N GLU A 113 1.95 22.03 -15.67
CA GLU A 113 1.57 22.51 -14.33
C GLU A 113 1.07 21.35 -13.45
N ALA A 114 0.29 20.44 -14.02
CA ALA A 114 -0.20 19.27 -13.29
C ALA A 114 0.95 18.30 -12.96
N HIS A 115 1.90 18.12 -13.88
CA HIS A 115 3.11 17.34 -13.66
C HIS A 115 3.96 17.91 -12.52
N GLN A 116 4.25 19.21 -12.55
CA GLN A 116 5.00 19.89 -11.51
C GLN A 116 4.30 19.80 -10.15
N ASN A 117 2.97 19.90 -10.11
CA ASN A 117 2.19 19.75 -8.88
C ASN A 117 2.32 18.32 -8.30
N PHE A 118 2.19 17.29 -9.14
CA PHE A 118 2.43 15.90 -8.75
C PHE A 118 3.84 15.73 -8.17
N ARG A 119 4.88 16.18 -8.88
CA ARG A 119 6.28 16.07 -8.44
C ARG A 119 6.53 16.77 -7.10
N ARG A 120 5.98 17.96 -6.92
CA ARG A 120 6.06 18.72 -5.66
C ARG A 120 5.42 17.94 -4.51
N LYS A 121 4.19 17.43 -4.68
CA LYS A 121 3.50 16.65 -3.65
C LYS A 121 4.25 15.37 -3.27
N LEU A 122 4.83 14.67 -4.26
CA LEU A 122 5.65 13.48 -4.01
C LEU A 122 6.91 13.82 -3.19
N HIS A 123 7.55 14.95 -3.49
CA HIS A 123 8.70 15.44 -2.73
C HIS A 123 8.32 15.79 -1.28
N GLU A 124 7.23 16.54 -1.09
CA GLU A 124 6.69 16.88 0.23
C GLU A 124 6.41 15.62 1.06
N TRP A 125 5.73 14.62 0.49
CA TRP A 125 5.48 13.34 1.15
C TRP A 125 6.77 12.61 1.55
N ALA A 126 7.77 12.55 0.65
CA ALA A 126 9.04 11.89 0.93
C ALA A 126 9.83 12.60 2.06
N GLU A 127 9.75 13.92 2.14
CA GLU A 127 10.35 14.69 3.25
C GLU A 127 9.64 14.44 4.58
N GLU A 128 8.30 14.41 4.56
CA GLU A 128 7.50 14.09 5.75
C GLU A 128 7.82 12.68 6.27
N GLU A 129 7.92 11.70 5.37
CA GLU A 129 8.26 10.32 5.73
C GLU A 129 9.66 10.22 6.36
N ARG A 130 10.63 10.99 5.84
CA ARG A 130 11.98 11.10 6.43
C ARG A 130 12.00 11.73 7.82
N LYS A 131 11.06 12.64 8.12
CA LYS A 131 10.92 13.30 9.42
C LYS A 131 10.21 12.42 10.45
N LYS A 132 9.49 11.36 10.04
CA LYS A 132 8.82 10.46 10.97
C LYS A 132 9.87 9.71 11.80
N PRO A 133 9.74 9.69 13.14
CA PRO A 133 10.64 8.92 13.98
C PRO A 133 10.52 7.44 13.61
N SER A 134 11.66 6.78 13.40
CA SER A 134 11.71 5.34 13.15
C SER A 134 11.02 4.62 14.31
N GLN A 135 9.79 4.16 14.09
CA GLN A 135 9.18 3.20 14.99
C GLN A 135 10.10 1.99 15.01
N PRO A 136 10.46 1.45 16.20
CA PRO A 136 11.20 0.20 16.25
C PRO A 136 10.40 -0.85 15.50
N VAL A 137 10.93 -1.26 14.34
CA VAL A 137 10.43 -2.40 13.58
C VAL A 137 10.53 -3.59 14.51
N VAL A 138 9.42 -3.96 15.15
CA VAL A 138 9.27 -5.28 15.74
C VAL A 138 9.28 -6.22 14.55
N GLN A 139 10.45 -6.79 14.25
CA GLN A 139 10.64 -7.77 13.20
C GLN A 139 9.63 -8.91 13.40
N GLN A 140 8.55 -8.90 12.63
CA GLN A 140 7.75 -10.09 12.38
C GLN A 140 8.57 -10.96 11.42
N SER A 141 9.47 -11.76 12.01
CA SER A 141 10.10 -12.86 11.30
C SER A 141 9.03 -13.89 10.95
N THR A 142 8.69 -13.98 9.67
CA THR A 142 8.11 -15.18 9.08
C THR A 142 9.16 -16.29 9.15
N THR A 143 9.09 -17.16 10.16
CA THR A 143 9.92 -18.37 10.25
C THR A 143 9.07 -19.62 10.23
N THR A 144 9.41 -20.49 9.29
CA THR A 144 9.14 -21.92 9.15
C THR A 144 8.93 -22.65 10.50
N PRO A 145 7.97 -23.60 10.61
CA PRO A 145 7.64 -24.23 11.88
C PRO A 145 8.80 -25.13 12.34
N SER A 146 9.51 -24.71 13.38
CA SER A 146 10.32 -25.62 14.19
C SER A 146 9.50 -26.05 15.40
N ALA A 147 9.57 -27.34 15.73
CA ALA A 147 8.64 -28.06 16.62
C ALA A 147 8.68 -27.66 18.12
N ASN A 148 9.23 -26.50 18.47
CA ASN A 148 9.38 -26.02 19.85
C ASN A 148 8.96 -24.55 20.02
N GLN A 149 7.98 -24.09 19.26
CA GLN A 149 7.43 -22.74 19.45
C GLN A 149 6.39 -22.75 20.59
N PRO A 150 6.44 -21.80 21.54
CA PRO A 150 5.40 -21.67 22.55
C PRO A 150 4.07 -21.25 21.90
N HIS A 151 2.98 -21.90 22.33
CA HIS A 151 1.61 -21.65 21.86
C HIS A 151 0.74 -21.15 23.00
N CYS A 152 -0.28 -20.35 22.68
CA CYS A 152 -1.28 -19.93 23.65
C CYS A 152 -2.07 -21.16 24.12
N PRO A 153 -2.14 -21.45 25.43
CA PRO A 153 -2.86 -22.62 25.94
C PRO A 153 -4.38 -22.55 25.73
N THR A 154 -4.92 -21.36 25.40
CA THR A 154 -6.35 -21.15 25.20
C THR A 154 -6.77 -21.29 23.74
N CYS A 155 -5.97 -20.81 22.79
CA CYS A 155 -6.35 -20.77 21.37
C CYS A 155 -5.33 -21.38 20.40
N GLY A 156 -4.22 -21.92 20.90
CA GLY A 156 -3.16 -22.52 20.09
C GLY A 156 -2.31 -21.53 19.28
N SER A 157 -2.65 -20.24 19.32
CA SER A 157 -1.92 -19.21 18.57
C SER A 157 -0.46 -19.13 19.01
N THR A 158 0.45 -19.05 18.05
CA THR A 158 1.88 -18.75 18.27
C THR A 158 2.15 -17.25 18.42
N ASP A 159 1.13 -16.41 18.21
CA ASP A 159 1.22 -14.96 18.32
C ASP A 159 1.09 -14.51 19.78
N ILE A 160 2.25 -14.54 20.45
CA ILE A 160 2.40 -14.34 21.89
C ILE A 160 3.53 -13.34 22.12
N ILE A 161 3.28 -12.34 22.96
CA ILE A 161 4.28 -11.34 23.35
C ILE A 161 4.67 -11.48 24.82
N LYS A 162 5.93 -11.21 25.15
CA LYS A 162 6.38 -11.12 26.54
C LYS A 162 5.96 -9.77 27.13
N ILE A 163 5.29 -9.78 28.27
CA ILE A 163 4.85 -8.57 28.97
C ILE A 163 6.11 -7.89 29.56
N SER A 164 6.54 -6.77 28.97
CA SER A 164 7.71 -6.02 29.43
C SER A 164 7.45 -5.35 30.79
N ALA A 165 8.51 -5.12 31.57
CA ALA A 165 8.44 -4.52 32.91
C ALA A 165 7.73 -3.15 32.92
N ALA A 166 7.82 -2.37 31.85
CA ALA A 166 7.14 -1.09 31.69
C ALA A 166 5.59 -1.24 31.61
N LYS A 167 5.08 -2.30 30.96
CA LYS A 167 3.63 -2.59 30.93
C LYS A 167 3.10 -3.14 32.26
N LYS A 168 3.96 -3.74 33.08
CA LYS A 168 3.61 -4.17 34.46
C LYS A 168 3.42 -2.98 35.40
N ALA A 169 4.19 -1.90 35.22
CA ALA A 169 4.12 -0.70 36.03
C ALA A 169 2.83 0.11 35.82
N VAL A 170 2.35 0.24 34.57
CA VAL A 170 1.10 0.97 34.25
C VAL A 170 -0.13 0.30 34.86
N GLY A 171 -0.14 -1.04 34.93
CA GLY A 171 -1.23 -1.80 35.55
C GLY A 171 -1.28 -1.74 37.08
N ALA A 172 -0.18 -1.37 37.75
CA ALA A 172 -0.12 -1.28 39.21
C ALA A 172 -0.63 0.08 39.76
N GLY A 173 -0.71 1.11 38.91
CA GLY A 173 -1.13 2.46 39.32
C GLY A 173 -2.65 2.68 39.40
N LEU A 174 -3.47 1.82 38.78
CA LEU A 174 -4.92 2.00 38.72
C LEU A 174 -5.72 0.99 39.57
N PHE A 175 -5.15 -0.16 39.93
CA PHE A 175 -5.77 -1.14 40.83
C PHE A 175 -4.68 -1.75 41.73
N GLY A 176 -4.62 -1.30 42.99
CA GLY A 176 -3.61 -1.72 43.95
C GLY A 176 -3.41 -3.23 44.03
N LEU A 177 -2.14 -3.66 44.05
CA LEU A 177 -1.54 -4.94 44.49
C LEU A 177 -2.27 -6.30 44.27
N PHE A 178 -3.40 -6.38 43.58
CA PHE A 178 -4.21 -7.60 43.46
C PHE A 178 -4.80 -7.82 42.05
N SER A 179 -4.18 -7.32 40.99
CA SER A 179 -4.52 -7.79 39.64
C SER A 179 -3.81 -9.12 39.35
N LYS A 180 -4.57 -10.14 38.92
CA LYS A 180 -4.04 -11.44 38.44
C LYS A 180 -3.00 -11.28 37.32
N THR A 181 -2.93 -10.10 36.70
CA THR A 181 -1.96 -9.69 35.67
C THR A 181 -0.54 -9.47 36.21
N ALA A 182 -0.34 -9.29 37.51
CA ALA A 182 0.99 -9.02 38.08
C ALA A 182 1.98 -10.19 37.92
N LYS A 183 1.47 -11.43 37.80
CA LYS A 183 2.30 -12.65 37.66
C LYS A 183 2.49 -13.10 36.22
N SER A 184 1.65 -12.68 35.28
CA SER A 184 1.74 -13.13 33.89
C SER A 184 3.02 -12.64 33.22
N GLN A 185 3.66 -13.52 32.46
CA GLN A 185 4.86 -13.24 31.69
C GLN A 185 4.55 -13.03 30.21
N PHE A 186 3.43 -13.56 29.71
CA PHE A 186 3.04 -13.56 28.31
C PHE A 186 1.58 -13.12 28.09
N GLU A 187 1.31 -12.55 26.92
CA GLU A 187 -0.02 -12.18 26.43
C GLU A 187 -0.19 -12.70 25.00
N CYS A 188 -1.28 -13.43 24.73
CA CYS A 188 -1.64 -13.82 23.37
C CYS A 188 -2.30 -12.65 22.64
N LYS A 189 -1.82 -12.33 21.44
CA LYS A 189 -2.39 -11.27 20.60
C LYS A 189 -3.66 -11.66 19.87
N ASN A 190 -3.86 -12.96 19.66
CA ASN A 190 -5.05 -13.46 18.98
C ASN A 190 -6.29 -13.45 19.90
N CYS A 191 -6.18 -13.91 21.15
CA CYS A 191 -7.33 -14.02 22.07
C CYS A 191 -7.23 -13.15 23.33
N GLY A 192 -6.10 -12.46 23.56
CA GLY A 192 -5.90 -11.61 24.74
C GLY A 192 -5.60 -12.34 26.05
N TYR A 193 -5.52 -13.68 26.05
CA TYR A 193 -5.22 -14.47 27.25
C TYR A 193 -3.80 -14.20 27.77
N LYS A 194 -3.64 -14.09 29.10
CA LYS A 194 -2.36 -13.75 29.77
C LYS A 194 -1.98 -14.83 30.77
N TRP A 195 -0.74 -15.32 30.72
CA TRP A 195 -0.20 -16.34 31.64
C TRP A 195 1.26 -16.07 32.00
#